data_AF-A0AAN0LVM5-F1
#
_entry.id   AF-A0AAN0LVM5-F1
#
_cell.length_a   1.000
_cell.length_b   1.000
_cell.length_c   1.000
_cell.angle_alpha   90.00
_cell.angle_beta   90.00
_cell.angle_gamma   90.00
#
_symmetry.space_group_name_H-M   'P 1'
#
loop_
_entity.id
_entity.type
_entity.pdbx_description
1 polymer ?
#
loop_
_entity_poly.entity_id
_entity_poly.type
_entity_poly.pdbx_seq_one_letter_code
_entity_poly.pdbx_strand_id
1 'polypeptide(L)'
;MHEDLKNVSNHLMVLGIGMLAQAQKNALYVGHDTFIDEGAFAVLQAAQSAELLIKAIIAEQHPLLIFSKVPKSTSVNGELLSMAHIFENGHTLQYIELPEKLWASTGYKIKNQKVYSEFGKIRNTIQHFALPGPEVDLRKETIQFIYQVIDPLLNHFWNDFAVNYIDIEDSMDDTPSILMNYGVDVSFPKENEIL
;
A
#
# COMPACT_ATOMS: atom_id res chain seq x y z
N MET A 1 -11.48 23.89 1.48
CA MET A 1 -11.32 22.62 0.73
C MET A 1 -12.67 22.24 0.14
N HIS A 2 -12.75 21.87 -1.14
CA HIS A 2 -14.00 21.46 -1.80
C HIS A 2 -14.58 20.21 -1.10
N GLU A 3 -15.91 20.13 -0.97
CA GLU A 3 -16.60 19.05 -0.23
C GLU A 3 -16.16 17.66 -0.74
N ASP A 4 -16.12 17.50 -2.06
CA ASP A 4 -15.76 16.24 -2.74
C ASP A 4 -14.32 15.77 -2.47
N LEU A 5 -13.42 16.66 -2.05
CA LEU A 5 -12.04 16.32 -1.75
C LEU A 5 -11.85 15.87 -0.29
N LYS A 6 -12.82 16.14 0.59
CA LYS A 6 -12.71 15.86 2.04
C LYS A 6 -12.49 14.39 2.35
N ASN A 7 -13.06 13.48 1.54
CA ASN A 7 -13.04 12.05 1.82
C ASN A 7 -12.02 11.27 0.99
N VAL A 8 -11.21 11.93 0.16
CA VAL A 8 -10.26 11.25 -0.74
C VAL A 8 -9.26 10.42 0.05
N SER A 9 -8.67 10.99 1.11
CA SER A 9 -7.72 10.25 1.95
C SER A 9 -8.35 8.98 2.53
N ASN A 10 -9.51 9.11 3.19
CA ASN A 10 -10.18 7.98 3.83
C ASN A 10 -10.54 6.87 2.83
N HIS A 11 -11.01 7.22 1.63
CA HIS A 11 -11.28 6.23 0.58
C HIS A 11 -10.01 5.47 0.15
N LEU A 12 -8.90 6.19 -0.05
CA LEU A 12 -7.61 5.59 -0.41
C LEU A 12 -7.09 4.67 0.71
N MET A 13 -7.23 5.10 1.97
CA MET A 13 -6.84 4.31 3.14
C MET A 13 -7.62 2.99 3.20
N VAL A 14 -8.95 3.05 3.17
CA VAL A 14 -9.82 1.86 3.24
C VAL A 14 -9.53 0.89 2.10
N LEU A 15 -9.38 1.39 0.87
CA LEU A 15 -9.04 0.54 -0.27
C LEU A 15 -7.62 -0.05 -0.15
N GLY A 16 -6.65 0.72 0.34
CA GLY A 16 -5.29 0.26 0.59
C GLY A 16 -5.22 -0.86 1.63
N ILE A 17 -5.99 -0.75 2.70
CA ILE A 17 -6.17 -1.81 3.71
C ILE A 17 -6.82 -3.04 3.10
N GLY A 18 -7.88 -2.88 2.30
CA GLY A 18 -8.50 -4.01 1.59
C GLY A 18 -7.53 -4.74 0.67
N MET A 19 -6.68 -4.00 -0.07
CA MET A 19 -5.62 -4.59 -0.89
C MET A 19 -4.55 -5.28 -0.04
N LEU A 20 -4.21 -4.74 1.14
CA LEU A 20 -3.28 -5.38 2.07
C LEU A 20 -3.80 -6.75 2.52
N ALA A 21 -5.08 -6.82 2.92
CA ALA A 21 -5.68 -8.07 3.36
C ALA A 21 -5.61 -9.17 2.29
N GLN A 22 -5.92 -8.82 1.03
CA GLN A 22 -5.82 -9.75 -0.09
C GLN A 22 -4.37 -10.14 -0.39
N ALA A 23 -3.43 -9.21 -0.28
CA ALA A 23 -2.00 -9.50 -0.45
C ALA A 23 -1.50 -10.48 0.61
N GLN A 24 -1.89 -10.30 1.88
CA GLN A 24 -1.54 -11.20 2.97
C GLN A 24 -2.10 -12.60 2.73
N LYS A 25 -3.37 -12.72 2.34
CA LYS A 25 -3.98 -14.00 1.96
C LYS A 25 -3.17 -14.71 0.87
N ASN A 26 -2.89 -14.01 -0.22
CA ASN A 26 -2.17 -14.57 -1.36
C ASN A 26 -0.68 -14.82 -1.09
N ALA A 27 -0.09 -14.22 -0.06
CA ALA A 27 1.29 -14.48 0.34
C ALA A 27 1.38 -15.69 1.29
N LEU A 28 0.52 -15.72 2.31
CA LEU A 28 0.59 -16.69 3.41
C LEU A 28 -0.02 -18.05 3.03
N TYR A 29 -0.95 -18.10 2.08
CA TYR A 29 -1.69 -19.32 1.74
C TYR A 29 -1.56 -19.65 0.26
N VAL A 30 -1.62 -20.95 -0.01
CA VAL A 30 -1.56 -21.51 -1.36
C VAL A 30 -2.89 -22.19 -1.63
N GLY A 31 -3.63 -21.71 -2.63
CA GLY A 31 -4.82 -22.36 -3.13
C GLY A 31 -4.50 -23.68 -3.83
N HIS A 32 -5.45 -24.60 -3.82
CA HIS A 32 -5.41 -25.78 -4.68
C HIS A 32 -5.96 -25.43 -6.07
N ASP A 33 -5.41 -26.05 -7.11
CA ASP A 33 -5.87 -25.91 -8.51
C ASP A 33 -5.84 -24.47 -9.08
N THR A 34 -4.84 -23.68 -8.69
CA THR A 34 -4.67 -22.30 -9.20
C THR A 34 -4.03 -22.31 -10.60
N PHE A 35 -4.45 -21.35 -11.43
CA PHE A 35 -3.93 -21.22 -12.81
C PHE A 35 -2.48 -20.70 -12.86
N ILE A 36 -2.08 -19.92 -11.87
CA ILE A 36 -0.78 -19.27 -11.73
C ILE A 36 -0.42 -19.22 -10.25
N ASP A 37 0.88 -19.07 -9.93
CA ASP A 37 1.30 -18.83 -8.55
C ASP A 37 0.66 -17.54 -8.01
N GLU A 38 -0.15 -17.69 -6.96
CA GLU A 38 -0.84 -16.58 -6.29
C GLU A 38 0.12 -15.60 -5.63
N GLY A 39 1.39 -15.99 -5.40
CA GLY A 39 2.45 -15.08 -4.98
C GLY A 39 2.63 -13.90 -5.93
N ALA A 40 2.33 -14.07 -7.22
CA ALA A 40 2.32 -12.96 -8.18
C ALA A 40 1.24 -11.93 -7.86
N PHE A 41 0.04 -12.38 -7.48
CA PHE A 41 -1.04 -11.49 -7.05
C PHE A 41 -0.71 -10.82 -5.72
N ALA A 42 -0.08 -11.55 -4.80
CA ALA A 42 0.39 -11.00 -3.54
C ALA A 42 1.33 -9.80 -3.77
N VAL A 43 2.28 -9.92 -4.70
CA VAL A 43 3.19 -8.82 -5.06
C VAL A 43 2.43 -7.61 -5.61
N LEU A 44 1.56 -7.83 -6.60
CA LEU A 44 0.81 -6.75 -7.24
C LEU A 44 -0.09 -6.01 -6.24
N GLN A 45 -0.78 -6.76 -5.37
CA GLN A 45 -1.69 -6.22 -4.37
C GLN A 45 -0.96 -5.51 -3.25
N ALA A 46 0.17 -6.03 -2.77
CA ALA A 46 0.97 -5.36 -1.75
C ALA A 46 1.54 -4.03 -2.27
N ALA A 47 2.05 -4.01 -3.52
CA ALA A 47 2.53 -2.78 -4.12
C ALA A 47 1.41 -1.75 -4.30
N GLN A 48 0.22 -2.19 -4.73
CA GLN A 48 -0.96 -1.33 -4.85
C GLN A 48 -1.43 -0.81 -3.48
N SER A 49 -1.40 -1.65 -2.45
CA SER A 49 -1.71 -1.27 -1.08
C SER A 49 -0.77 -0.17 -0.60
N ALA A 50 0.55 -0.33 -0.74
CA ALA A 50 1.52 0.69 -0.39
C ALA A 50 1.29 2.00 -1.16
N GLU A 51 1.01 1.92 -2.46
CA GLU A 51 0.71 3.10 -3.28
C GLU A 51 -0.53 3.86 -2.76
N LEU A 52 -1.61 3.15 -2.48
CA LEU A 52 -2.85 3.75 -1.96
C LEU A 52 -2.67 4.34 -0.57
N LEU A 53 -2.02 3.61 0.35
CA LEU A 53 -1.78 4.07 1.72
C LEU A 53 -0.87 5.31 1.76
N ILE A 54 0.21 5.32 0.97
CA ILE A 54 1.08 6.50 0.89
C ILE A 54 0.32 7.70 0.29
N LYS A 55 -0.51 7.48 -0.75
CA LYS A 55 -1.36 8.53 -1.30
C LYS A 55 -2.40 9.01 -0.29
N ALA A 56 -2.96 8.14 0.54
CA ALA A 56 -3.87 8.52 1.62
C ALA A 56 -3.17 9.48 2.59
N ILE A 57 -1.99 9.10 3.08
CA ILE A 57 -1.16 9.94 3.99
C ILE A 57 -0.88 11.32 3.37
N ILE A 58 -0.47 11.37 2.10
CA ILE A 58 -0.23 12.62 1.38
C ILE A 58 -1.53 13.44 1.24
N ALA A 59 -2.65 12.78 0.93
CA ALA A 59 -3.96 13.41 0.77
C ALA A 59 -4.53 13.95 2.10
N GLU A 60 -4.17 13.39 3.26
CA GLU A 60 -4.51 13.97 4.57
C GLU A 60 -3.90 15.36 4.75
N GLN A 61 -2.69 15.58 4.22
CA GLN A 61 -2.07 16.91 4.23
C GLN A 61 -2.82 17.85 3.29
N HIS A 62 -3.02 17.43 2.04
CA HIS A 62 -3.88 18.12 1.09
C HIS A 62 -4.19 17.21 -0.13
N PRO A 63 -5.47 16.98 -0.50
CA PRO A 63 -5.84 16.01 -1.55
C PRO A 63 -5.20 16.26 -2.92
N LEU A 64 -4.95 17.52 -3.29
CA LEU A 64 -4.31 17.83 -4.58
C LEU A 64 -2.82 17.42 -4.66
N LEU A 65 -2.17 17.08 -3.55
CA LEU A 65 -0.75 16.70 -3.54
C LEU A 65 -0.47 15.32 -4.14
N ILE A 66 -1.50 14.49 -4.30
CA ILE A 66 -1.36 13.16 -4.92
C ILE A 66 -1.29 13.23 -6.46
N PHE A 67 -1.49 14.41 -7.05
CA PHE A 67 -1.41 14.60 -8.50
C PHE A 67 0.03 14.93 -8.93
N SER A 68 0.54 14.22 -9.92
CA SER A 68 1.82 14.51 -10.58
C SER A 68 1.75 15.78 -11.42
N LYS A 69 0.56 16.07 -11.96
CA LYS A 69 0.22 17.34 -12.61
C LYS A 69 -1.12 17.81 -12.09
N VAL A 70 -1.12 18.92 -11.34
CA VAL A 70 -2.36 19.55 -10.90
C VAL A 70 -3.10 20.05 -12.15
N PRO A 71 -4.35 19.61 -12.38
CA PRO A 71 -5.15 20.11 -13.49
C PRO A 71 -5.27 21.64 -13.38
N LYS A 72 -5.06 22.36 -14.49
CA LYS A 72 -5.14 23.83 -14.48
C LYS A 72 -6.61 24.25 -14.54
N SER A 73 -7.00 25.25 -13.77
CA SER A 73 -8.31 25.90 -13.98
C SER A 73 -8.30 26.59 -15.34
N THR A 74 -9.16 26.15 -16.25
CA THR A 74 -9.39 26.79 -17.56
C THR A 74 -10.40 27.93 -17.46
N SER A 75 -10.94 28.20 -16.27
CA SER A 75 -11.95 29.21 -16.02
C SER A 75 -11.34 30.62 -16.01
N VAL A 76 -11.49 31.35 -17.11
CA VAL A 76 -11.12 32.78 -17.22
C VAL A 76 -11.89 33.66 -16.23
N ASN A 77 -12.99 33.15 -15.65
CA ASN A 77 -13.90 33.86 -14.73
C ASN A 77 -13.71 33.53 -13.24
N GLY A 78 -12.61 32.89 -12.82
CA GLY A 78 -12.33 32.66 -11.41
C GLY A 78 -13.17 31.56 -10.74
N GLU A 79 -13.86 30.72 -11.51
CA GLU A 79 -14.47 29.49 -10.97
C GLU A 79 -13.35 28.53 -10.53
N LEU A 80 -13.51 27.99 -9.31
CA LEU A 80 -12.70 26.91 -8.78
C LEU A 80 -12.63 25.75 -9.79
N LEU A 81 -11.48 25.06 -9.85
CA LEU A 81 -11.31 23.84 -10.63
C LEU A 81 -12.49 22.88 -10.40
N SER A 82 -13.25 22.58 -11.44
CA SER A 82 -14.35 21.63 -11.32
C SER A 82 -13.79 20.23 -11.07
N MET A 83 -14.41 19.50 -10.15
CA MET A 83 -13.99 18.13 -9.80
C MET A 83 -14.06 17.17 -10.98
N ALA A 84 -15.04 17.34 -11.87
CA ALA A 84 -15.13 16.59 -13.12
C ALA A 84 -13.83 16.74 -13.95
N HIS A 85 -13.30 17.96 -14.06
CA HIS A 85 -12.06 18.20 -14.80
C HIS A 85 -10.83 17.58 -14.11
N ILE A 86 -10.81 17.57 -12.77
CA ILE A 86 -9.76 16.92 -11.99
C ILE A 86 -9.79 15.40 -12.17
N PHE A 87 -10.96 14.79 -12.16
CA PHE A 87 -11.10 13.34 -12.37
C PHE A 87 -10.79 12.93 -13.81
N GLU A 88 -11.16 13.73 -14.80
CA GLU A 88 -10.94 13.41 -16.21
C GLU A 88 -9.47 13.55 -16.64
N ASN A 89 -8.75 14.54 -16.10
CA ASN A 89 -7.41 14.91 -16.59
C ASN A 89 -6.31 14.78 -15.53
N GLY A 90 -6.67 14.35 -14.33
CA GLY A 90 -5.74 14.22 -13.21
C GLY A 90 -4.84 13.00 -13.36
N HIS A 91 -3.54 13.25 -13.49
CA HIS A 91 -2.53 12.20 -13.37
C HIS A 91 -2.04 12.15 -11.92
N THR A 92 -2.15 10.99 -11.28
CA THR A 92 -1.62 10.80 -9.93
C THR A 92 -0.17 10.36 -9.95
N LEU A 93 0.51 10.57 -8.83
CA LEU A 93 1.88 10.10 -8.59
C LEU A 93 1.96 8.59 -8.82
N GLN A 94 3.01 8.15 -9.50
CA GLN A 94 3.34 6.74 -9.67
C GLN A 94 4.12 6.21 -8.47
N TYR A 95 4.09 4.89 -8.25
CA TYR A 95 4.82 4.19 -7.20
C TYR A 95 6.24 4.71 -6.92
N ILE A 96 7.03 4.98 -7.96
CA ILE A 96 8.43 5.42 -7.83
C ILE A 96 8.58 6.86 -7.29
N GLU A 97 7.55 7.70 -7.48
CA GLU A 97 7.55 9.10 -7.06
C GLU A 97 7.10 9.27 -5.59
N LEU A 98 6.44 8.26 -5.03
CA LEU A 98 5.80 8.35 -3.72
C LEU A 98 6.76 8.55 -2.54
N PRO A 99 7.93 7.89 -2.44
CA PRO A 99 8.82 8.07 -1.30
C PRO A 99 9.28 9.52 -1.12
N GLU A 100 9.62 10.19 -2.22
CA GLU A 100 10.04 11.60 -2.20
C GLU A 100 8.89 12.51 -1.80
N LYS A 101 7.69 12.29 -2.38
CA LYS A 101 6.51 13.10 -2.09
C LYS A 101 5.99 12.92 -0.66
N LEU A 102 6.04 11.70 -0.14
CA LEU A 102 5.72 11.42 1.26
C LEU A 102 6.63 12.20 2.19
N TRP A 103 7.94 12.15 1.96
CA TRP A 103 8.92 12.89 2.76
C TRP A 103 8.70 14.41 2.66
N ALA A 104 8.52 14.94 1.45
CA ALA A 104 8.33 16.37 1.24
C ALA A 104 7.05 16.93 1.89
N SER A 105 5.99 16.12 1.99
CA SER A 105 4.69 16.56 2.53
C SER A 105 4.52 16.30 4.02
N THR A 106 5.18 15.28 4.58
CA THR A 106 4.97 14.87 5.98
C THR A 106 6.24 14.89 6.83
N GLY A 107 7.42 14.98 6.22
CA GLY A 107 8.71 14.75 6.87
C GLY A 107 9.04 13.28 7.13
N TYR A 108 8.11 12.35 6.90
CA TYR A 108 8.34 10.92 7.11
C TYR A 108 9.18 10.31 5.99
N LYS A 109 10.23 9.57 6.36
CA LYS A 109 11.06 8.82 5.43
C LYS A 109 10.82 7.33 5.62
N ILE A 110 10.48 6.62 4.53
CA ILE A 110 10.38 5.15 4.54
C ILE A 110 11.69 4.58 5.08
N LYS A 111 11.61 3.83 6.19
CA LYS A 111 12.78 3.31 6.92
C LYS A 111 13.61 2.38 6.02
N ASN A 112 12.96 1.44 5.34
CA ASN A 112 13.62 0.49 4.45
C ASN A 112 13.41 0.83 2.97
N GLN A 113 14.05 1.91 2.49
CA GLN A 113 13.93 2.33 1.09
C GLN A 113 14.45 1.29 0.09
N LYS A 114 15.45 0.49 0.49
CA LYS A 114 15.99 -0.56 -0.36
C LYS A 114 14.90 -1.59 -0.69
N VAL A 115 14.23 -2.12 0.34
CA VAL A 115 13.10 -3.04 0.18
C VAL A 115 11.99 -2.43 -0.67
N TYR A 116 11.62 -1.17 -0.43
CA TYR A 116 10.63 -0.47 -1.29
C TYR A 116 11.02 -0.46 -2.77
N SER A 117 12.29 -0.16 -3.05
CA SER A 117 12.80 -0.04 -4.42
C SER A 117 12.94 -1.40 -5.12
N GLU A 118 13.37 -2.43 -4.40
CA GLU A 118 13.56 -3.79 -4.93
C GLU A 118 12.21 -4.43 -5.20
N PHE A 119 11.26 -4.29 -4.28
CA PHE A 119 9.89 -4.76 -4.46
C PHE A 119 9.20 -4.10 -5.67
N GLY A 120 9.42 -2.80 -5.86
CA GLY A 120 8.95 -2.08 -7.05
C GLY A 120 9.48 -2.66 -8.38
N LYS A 121 10.71 -3.21 -8.40
CA LYS A 121 11.26 -3.90 -9.58
C LYS A 121 10.53 -5.21 -9.82
N ILE A 122 10.28 -6.01 -8.78
CA ILE A 122 9.53 -7.28 -8.89
C ILE A 122 8.13 -7.02 -9.45
N ARG A 123 7.40 -6.04 -8.87
CA ARG A 123 6.09 -5.62 -9.37
C ARG A 123 6.13 -5.22 -10.84
N ASN A 124 7.12 -4.43 -11.26
CA ASN A 124 7.24 -4.00 -12.66
C ASN A 124 7.54 -5.17 -13.60
N THR A 125 8.38 -6.12 -13.18
CA THR A 125 8.65 -7.35 -13.92
C THR A 125 7.35 -8.12 -14.17
N ILE A 126 6.59 -8.40 -13.10
CA ILE A 126 5.32 -9.13 -13.18
C ILE A 126 4.30 -8.39 -14.05
N GLN A 127 4.13 -7.09 -13.86
CA GLN A 127 3.07 -6.32 -14.52
C GLN A 127 3.32 -6.10 -16.02
N HIS A 128 4.57 -5.95 -16.44
CA HIS A 128 4.89 -5.48 -17.79
C HIS A 128 5.61 -6.52 -18.65
N PHE A 129 6.18 -7.56 -18.06
CA PHE A 129 7.08 -8.46 -18.78
C PHE A 129 6.74 -9.94 -18.57
N ALA A 130 6.98 -10.48 -17.37
CA ALA A 130 6.89 -11.91 -17.08
C ALA A 130 6.90 -12.18 -15.56
N LEU A 131 6.60 -13.42 -15.18
CA LEU A 131 6.91 -13.88 -13.82
C LEU A 131 8.43 -13.96 -13.60
N PRO A 132 8.94 -13.56 -12.43
CA PRO A 132 10.32 -13.81 -12.03
C PRO A 132 10.68 -15.30 -12.07
N GLY A 133 11.98 -15.59 -12.20
CA GLY A 133 12.47 -16.96 -12.19
C GLY A 133 12.28 -17.66 -10.83
N PRO A 134 12.46 -19.00 -10.79
CA PRO A 134 12.24 -19.81 -9.59
C PRO A 134 13.15 -19.45 -8.40
N GLU A 135 14.20 -18.65 -8.62
CA GLU A 135 15.07 -18.13 -7.57
C GLU A 135 14.45 -17.02 -6.72
N VAL A 136 13.35 -16.41 -7.18
CA VAL A 136 12.65 -15.34 -6.46
C VAL A 136 11.41 -15.90 -5.75
N ASP A 137 11.47 -15.97 -4.42
CA ASP A 137 10.33 -16.34 -3.60
C ASP A 137 9.38 -15.14 -3.44
N LEU A 138 8.37 -15.06 -4.31
CA LEU A 138 7.41 -13.94 -4.34
C LEU A 138 6.66 -13.75 -3.02
N ARG A 139 6.42 -14.84 -2.28
CA ARG A 139 5.68 -14.81 -1.01
C ARG A 139 6.55 -14.21 0.07
N LYS A 140 7.80 -14.69 0.18
CA LYS A 140 8.79 -14.10 1.08
C LYS A 140 9.01 -12.62 0.81
N GLU A 141 9.22 -12.24 -0.45
CA GLU A 141 9.40 -10.85 -0.85
C GLU A 141 8.18 -10.00 -0.45
N THR A 142 6.97 -10.53 -0.62
CA THR A 142 5.73 -9.84 -0.24
C THR A 142 5.62 -9.65 1.27
N ILE A 143 5.86 -10.70 2.07
CA ILE A 143 5.82 -10.61 3.53
C ILE A 143 6.88 -9.65 4.05
N GLN A 144 8.10 -9.71 3.52
CA GLN A 144 9.16 -8.77 3.89
C GLN A 144 8.78 -7.32 3.55
N PHE A 145 8.18 -7.09 2.37
CA PHE A 145 7.72 -5.76 2.00
C PHE A 145 6.60 -5.26 2.92
N ILE A 146 5.59 -6.09 3.21
CA ILE A 146 4.47 -5.72 4.10
C ILE A 146 5.01 -5.28 5.46
N TYR A 147 5.81 -6.11 6.12
CA TYR A 147 6.20 -5.82 7.51
C TYR A 147 7.39 -4.87 7.65
N GLN A 148 8.21 -4.66 6.61
CA GLN A 148 9.33 -3.70 6.67
C GLN A 148 9.00 -2.34 6.05
N VAL A 149 7.88 -2.21 5.35
CA VAL A 149 7.45 -0.97 4.69
C VAL A 149 6.04 -0.56 5.06
N ILE A 150 5.04 -1.42 4.82
CA ILE A 150 3.62 -1.07 5.04
C ILE A 150 3.29 -0.99 6.53
N ASP A 151 3.66 -2.01 7.31
CA ASP A 151 3.39 -2.05 8.75
C ASP A 151 3.98 -0.83 9.51
N PRO A 152 5.24 -0.41 9.26
CA PRO A 152 5.76 0.83 9.83
C PRO A 152 4.99 2.10 9.43
N LEU A 153 4.40 2.15 8.23
CA LEU A 153 3.54 3.27 7.82
C LEU A 153 2.22 3.24 8.60
N LEU A 154 1.58 2.06 8.69
CA LEU A 154 0.35 1.87 9.46
C LEU A 154 0.53 2.29 10.92
N ASN A 155 1.61 1.83 11.54
CA ASN A 155 1.90 2.12 12.94
C ASN A 155 2.15 3.63 13.14
N HIS A 156 2.93 4.26 12.25
CA HIS A 156 3.28 5.66 12.41
C HIS A 156 2.10 6.62 12.24
N PHE A 157 1.26 6.39 11.21
CA PHE A 157 0.21 7.34 10.83
C PHE A 157 -1.15 7.03 11.46
N TRP A 158 -1.44 5.75 11.75
CA TRP A 158 -2.74 5.34 12.27
C TRP A 158 -2.67 4.49 13.55
N ASN A 159 -1.46 4.31 14.12
CA ASN A 159 -1.23 3.45 15.31
C ASN A 159 -1.84 2.05 15.14
N ASP A 160 -1.69 1.50 13.94
CA ASP A 160 -2.27 0.24 13.52
C ASP A 160 -1.20 -0.72 12.96
N PHE A 161 -1.55 -1.98 12.74
CA PHE A 161 -0.62 -3.04 12.37
C PHE A 161 -1.17 -3.89 11.22
N ALA A 162 -0.30 -4.33 10.32
CA ALA A 162 -0.68 -5.15 9.16
C ALA A 162 -1.33 -6.48 9.58
N VAL A 163 -0.90 -7.05 10.72
CA VAL A 163 -1.42 -8.30 11.27
C VAL A 163 -2.92 -8.24 11.60
N ASN A 164 -3.45 -7.04 11.88
CA ASN A 164 -4.89 -6.84 12.14
C ASN A 164 -5.77 -7.09 10.91
N TYR A 165 -5.16 -7.19 9.72
CA TYR A 165 -5.84 -7.33 8.43
C TYR A 165 -5.58 -8.67 7.76
N ILE A 166 -5.31 -9.71 8.55
CA ILE A 166 -5.24 -11.09 8.05
C ILE A 166 -6.67 -11.64 8.09
N ASP A 167 -7.33 -11.65 6.94
CA ASP A 167 -8.77 -11.89 6.81
C ASP A 167 -9.07 -13.39 6.58
N ILE A 168 -9.02 -14.18 7.66
CA ILE A 168 -9.24 -15.64 7.63
C ILE A 168 -9.90 -16.11 8.92
N GLU A 169 -10.92 -16.97 8.79
CA GLU A 169 -11.71 -17.51 9.90
C GLU A 169 -10.90 -18.35 10.92
N ASP A 170 -9.76 -18.93 10.51
CA ASP A 170 -8.97 -19.89 11.32
C ASP A 170 -7.48 -19.49 11.50
N SER A 171 -7.04 -18.27 11.15
CA SER A 171 -5.61 -17.94 11.03
C SER A 171 -4.85 -17.65 12.32
N MET A 172 -5.51 -17.53 13.47
CA MET A 172 -4.81 -17.05 14.68
C MET A 172 -3.77 -18.04 15.21
N ASP A 173 -3.91 -19.35 14.96
CA ASP A 173 -3.01 -20.35 15.56
C ASP A 173 -1.67 -20.53 14.81
N ASP A 174 -1.62 -20.38 13.47
CA ASP A 174 -0.40 -20.66 12.69
C ASP A 174 0.31 -19.40 12.14
N THR A 175 -0.34 -18.24 12.13
CA THR A 175 0.19 -17.00 11.54
C THR A 175 1.56 -16.60 12.10
N PRO A 176 1.79 -16.57 13.43
CA PRO A 176 3.10 -16.19 13.98
C PRO A 176 4.21 -17.11 13.49
N SER A 177 3.95 -18.43 13.45
CA SER A 177 4.90 -19.44 12.99
C SER A 177 5.29 -19.25 11.53
N ILE A 178 4.32 -18.94 10.67
CA ILE A 178 4.56 -18.68 9.23
C ILE A 178 5.39 -17.40 9.05
N LEU A 179 5.07 -16.32 9.77
CA LEU A 179 5.81 -15.06 9.65
C LEU A 179 7.26 -15.18 10.15
N MET A 180 7.49 -15.95 11.23
CA MET A 180 8.84 -16.26 11.69
C MET A 180 9.66 -17.05 10.66
N ASN A 181 9.04 -17.98 9.92
CA ASN A 181 9.72 -18.72 8.84
C ASN A 181 10.18 -17.80 7.70
N TYR A 182 9.52 -16.66 7.50
CA TYR A 182 9.96 -15.63 6.55
C TYR A 182 11.01 -14.65 7.10
N GLY A 183 11.43 -14.83 8.36
CA GLY A 183 12.47 -14.02 9.01
C GLY A 183 12.00 -12.61 9.37
N VAL A 184 10.70 -12.43 9.62
CA VAL A 184 10.10 -11.15 9.99
C VAL A 184 9.80 -11.13 11.49
N ASP A 185 10.22 -10.05 12.16
CA ASP A 185 9.83 -9.74 13.54
C ASP A 185 8.53 -8.95 13.54
N VAL A 186 7.46 -9.55 14.05
CA VAL A 186 6.09 -9.01 13.96
C VAL A 186 5.77 -8.30 15.26
N SER A 187 5.40 -7.01 15.16
CA SER A 187 4.85 -6.29 16.30
C SER A 187 3.38 -6.61 16.44
N PHE A 188 2.97 -7.11 17.59
CA PHE A 188 1.57 -7.29 17.95
C PHE A 188 1.04 -6.05 18.69
N PRO A 189 -0.25 -5.71 18.56
CA PRO A 189 -0.85 -4.71 19.43
C PRO A 189 -0.64 -5.14 20.88
N LYS A 190 -0.21 -4.20 21.74
CA LYS A 190 -0.19 -4.46 23.18
C LYS A 190 -1.63 -4.78 23.59
N GLU A 191 -1.85 -5.92 24.23
CA GLU A 191 -3.12 -6.18 24.89
C GLU A 191 -3.43 -4.97 25.77
N ASN A 192 -4.51 -4.25 25.45
CA ASN A 192 -5.02 -3.24 26.36
C ASN A 192 -5.34 -3.98 27.66
N GLU A 193 -4.69 -3.60 28.75
CA GLU A 193 -5.19 -3.87 30.10
C GLU A 193 -6.65 -3.40 30.11
N ILE A 194 -7.56 -4.37 30.06
CA ILE A 194 -8.98 -4.14 30.25
C ILE A 194 -9.11 -3.63 31.69
N LEU A 195 -9.32 -2.33 31.85
CA LEU A 195 -9.81 -1.71 33.08
C LEU A 195 -11.34 -1.82 33.15
#